data_AF-A0A9D1WCY7-F1
#
_entry.id   AF-A0A9D1WCY7-F1
#
_cell.length_a   1.000
_cell.length_b   1.000
_cell.length_c   1.000
_cell.angle_alpha   90.00
_cell.angle_beta   90.00
_cell.angle_gamma   90.00
#
_symmetry.space_group_name_H-M   'P 1'
#
loop_
_entity.id
_entity.type
_entity.pdbx_description
1 polymer ?
#
loop_
_entity_poly.entity_id
_entity_poly.type
_entity_poly.pdbx_seq_one_letter_code
_entity_poly.pdbx_strand_id
1 'polypeptide(L)'
;MMTFIKQHKTTAWLLALLAACGIAIAAADLAGNANKTCADAGLQGANTEMMTLDLVKQSESNPIDWQQERKLRKAIDAQDAKYQKLVAQAQNEIQGKGSVEAANREAGLACASDFKAASETYAAFWDQNNGITRAKLARQAGEARMKNAEMTFNELDSDRVAAYNEEMDKLAQARSEYMEEAKTDVSEQDRAAMKADLTPRINTLMTQGNTLVQNILSLIDQVKASTDSLASGDIGAITSCASTAVSGDGPMALLSPLTSLLDLVKSFISNLQSFSSDLESL
;
A
#
# COMPACT_ATOMS: atom_id res chain seq x y z
N MET A 1 54.38 11.07 30.47
CA MET A 1 53.72 9.96 29.75
C MET A 1 52.32 9.62 30.33
N MET A 2 51.62 10.55 30.99
CA MET A 2 50.24 10.32 31.51
C MET A 2 49.18 11.25 30.90
N THR A 3 49.57 12.28 30.13
CA THR A 3 48.66 13.25 29.50
C THR A 3 48.13 12.77 28.14
N PHE A 4 48.93 11.98 27.41
CA PHE A 4 48.55 11.43 26.09
C PHE A 4 47.40 10.41 26.18
N ILE A 5 47.36 9.60 27.25
CA ILE A 5 46.38 8.52 27.42
C ILE A 5 44.97 9.06 27.73
N LYS A 6 44.85 10.24 28.36
CA LYS A 6 43.55 10.88 28.64
C LYS A 6 42.94 11.55 27.41
N GLN A 7 43.74 12.22 26.58
CA GLN A 7 43.25 12.86 25.36
C GLN A 7 42.73 11.86 24.33
N HIS A 8 43.41 10.73 24.14
CA HIS A 8 42.97 9.67 23.21
C HIS A 8 41.62 9.03 23.57
N LYS A 9 41.27 8.94 24.87
CA LYS A 9 39.97 8.42 25.29
C LYS A 9 38.84 9.39 24.93
N THR A 10 39.01 10.70 25.13
CA THR A 10 37.99 11.70 24.78
C THR A 10 37.79 11.89 23.27
N THR A 11 38.86 11.83 22.45
CA THR A 11 38.72 11.90 20.98
C THR A 11 38.12 10.64 20.38
N ALA A 12 38.40 9.45 20.93
CA ALA A 12 37.78 8.20 20.49
C ALA A 12 36.24 8.20 20.71
N TRP A 13 35.77 8.76 21.83
CA TRP A 13 34.34 8.89 22.11
C TRP A 13 33.61 9.90 21.20
N LEU A 14 34.25 11.02 20.86
CA LEU A 14 33.69 12.02 19.93
C LEU A 14 33.61 11.49 18.48
N LEU A 15 34.60 10.71 18.03
CA LEU A 15 34.59 10.06 16.72
C LEU A 15 33.56 8.94 16.62
N ALA A 16 33.37 8.15 17.69
CA ALA A 16 32.33 7.12 17.74
C ALA A 16 30.91 7.71 17.66
N LEU A 17 30.69 8.89 18.26
CA LEU A 17 29.38 9.56 18.27
C LEU A 17 29.02 10.14 16.88
N LEU A 18 30.00 10.70 16.15
CA LEU A 18 29.81 11.19 14.78
C LEU A 18 29.55 10.07 13.77
N ALA A 19 30.23 8.93 13.93
CA ALA A 19 30.00 7.75 13.10
C ALA A 19 28.62 7.11 13.36
N ALA A 20 28.17 7.06 14.60
CA ALA A 20 26.82 6.58 14.95
C ALA A 20 25.72 7.45 14.33
N CYS A 21 25.90 8.78 14.28
CA CYS A 21 24.97 9.68 13.60
C CYS A 21 24.92 9.43 12.08
N GLY A 22 26.06 9.17 11.42
CA GLY A 22 26.11 8.92 9.97
C GLY A 22 25.42 7.62 9.52
N ILE A 23 25.58 6.53 10.29
CA ILE A 23 24.90 5.24 10.02
C ILE A 23 23.40 5.36 10.26
N ALA A 24 23.01 6.05 11.34
CA ALA A 24 21.61 6.28 11.66
C ALA A 24 20.90 7.08 10.55
N ILE A 25 21.60 8.03 9.91
CA ILE A 25 21.06 8.81 8.78
C ILE A 25 20.85 7.91 7.54
N ALA A 26 21.81 7.08 7.16
CA ALA A 26 21.65 6.19 5.99
C ALA A 26 20.59 5.10 6.20
N ALA A 27 20.49 4.54 7.41
CA ALA A 27 19.42 3.60 7.76
C ALA A 27 18.04 4.27 7.81
N ALA A 28 17.96 5.51 8.31
CA ALA A 28 16.74 6.31 8.31
C ALA A 28 16.29 6.72 6.90
N ASP A 29 17.23 7.07 6.01
CA ASP A 29 16.93 7.38 4.61
C ASP A 29 16.39 6.14 3.88
N LEU A 30 16.96 4.96 4.14
CA LEU A 30 16.50 3.71 3.54
C LEU A 30 15.13 3.28 4.07
N ALA A 31 14.89 3.41 5.38
CA ALA A 31 13.58 3.19 5.98
C ALA A 31 12.53 4.18 5.46
N GLY A 32 12.90 5.46 5.30
CA GLY A 32 12.04 6.48 4.71
C GLY A 32 11.66 6.15 3.27
N ASN A 33 12.61 5.72 2.44
CA ASN A 33 12.33 5.28 1.08
C ASN A 33 11.45 4.02 1.01
N ALA A 34 11.64 3.09 1.94
CA ALA A 34 10.81 1.89 2.08
C ALA A 34 9.36 2.26 2.47
N ASN A 35 9.18 3.13 3.46
CA ASN A 35 7.87 3.67 3.86
C ASN A 35 7.19 4.43 2.72
N LYS A 36 7.95 5.21 1.94
CA LYS A 36 7.41 5.91 0.76
C LYS A 36 6.90 4.92 -0.28
N THR A 37 7.69 3.91 -0.59
CA THR A 37 7.33 2.87 -1.57
C THR A 37 6.10 2.09 -1.11
N CYS A 38 5.98 1.85 0.21
CA CYS A 38 4.80 1.27 0.83
C CYS A 38 3.56 2.15 0.65
N ALA A 39 3.66 3.47 0.90
CA ALA A 39 2.56 4.40 0.69
C ALA A 39 2.18 4.54 -0.80
N ASP A 40 3.15 4.48 -1.71
CA ASP A 40 2.90 4.48 -3.16
C ASP A 40 2.13 3.21 -3.59
N ALA A 41 2.46 2.05 -3.02
CA ALA A 41 1.71 0.80 -3.22
C ALA A 41 0.29 0.89 -2.65
N GLY A 42 0.13 1.48 -1.47
CA GLY A 42 -1.18 1.71 -0.85
C GLY A 42 -2.09 2.60 -1.68
N LEU A 43 -1.55 3.66 -2.31
CA LEU A 43 -2.30 4.51 -3.24
C LEU A 43 -2.80 3.72 -4.47
N GLN A 44 -1.95 2.89 -5.06
CA GLN A 44 -2.35 2.03 -6.19
C GLN A 44 -3.41 1.01 -5.78
N GLY A 45 -3.27 0.45 -4.58
CA GLY A 45 -4.26 -0.41 -3.95
C GLY A 45 -5.63 0.26 -3.81
N ALA A 46 -5.65 1.49 -3.28
CA ALA A 46 -6.87 2.27 -3.10
C ALA A 46 -7.57 2.56 -4.44
N ASN A 47 -6.80 2.82 -5.50
CA ASN A 47 -7.34 2.99 -6.85
C ASN A 47 -7.98 1.69 -7.38
N THR A 48 -7.39 0.53 -7.12
CA THR A 48 -7.96 -0.76 -7.51
C THR A 48 -9.24 -1.09 -6.75
N GLU A 49 -9.33 -0.74 -5.47
CA GLU A 49 -10.55 -0.87 -4.67
C GLU A 49 -11.68 -0.04 -5.29
N MET A 50 -11.41 1.22 -5.66
CA MET A 50 -12.40 2.08 -6.32
C MET A 50 -12.77 1.61 -7.71
N MET A 51 -11.81 1.15 -8.52
CA MET A 51 -12.09 0.55 -9.82
C MET A 51 -12.98 -0.69 -9.72
N THR A 52 -12.77 -1.50 -8.69
CA THR A 52 -13.60 -2.68 -8.44
C THR A 52 -15.03 -2.23 -8.15
N LEU A 53 -15.21 -1.20 -7.32
CA LEU A 53 -16.53 -0.63 -7.07
C LEU A 53 -17.16 0.01 -8.32
N ASP A 54 -16.37 0.60 -9.23
CA ASP A 54 -16.87 1.23 -10.48
C ASP A 54 -17.49 0.23 -11.48
N LEU A 55 -17.24 -1.08 -11.28
CA LEU A 55 -17.87 -2.16 -12.03
C LEU A 55 -19.36 -2.30 -11.73
N VAL A 56 -19.85 -1.81 -10.59
CA VAL A 56 -21.24 -1.97 -10.21
C VAL A 56 -22.14 -1.18 -11.18
N LYS A 57 -22.95 -1.91 -11.96
CA LYS A 57 -23.85 -1.38 -12.99
C LYS A 57 -25.28 -1.84 -12.78
N GLN A 58 -26.16 -1.28 -13.61
CA GLN A 58 -27.57 -1.56 -13.54
C GLN A 58 -27.92 -3.00 -13.87
N SER A 59 -28.62 -3.62 -12.91
CA SER A 59 -29.23 -4.94 -13.09
C SER A 59 -30.43 -4.80 -14.02
N GLU A 60 -30.49 -5.68 -15.03
CA GLU A 60 -31.63 -5.87 -15.91
C GLU A 60 -32.72 -6.72 -15.24
N SER A 61 -32.33 -7.54 -14.26
CA SER A 61 -33.22 -8.49 -13.57
C SER A 61 -33.91 -7.89 -12.35
N ASN A 62 -33.26 -6.94 -11.67
CA ASN A 62 -33.72 -6.37 -10.40
C ASN A 62 -33.90 -4.85 -10.51
N PRO A 63 -35.13 -4.33 -10.44
CA PRO A 63 -35.37 -2.89 -10.39
C PRO A 63 -34.92 -2.33 -9.03
N ILE A 64 -34.04 -1.34 -9.05
CA ILE A 64 -33.54 -0.68 -7.84
C ILE A 64 -33.65 0.85 -7.94
N ASP A 65 -33.61 1.53 -6.81
CA ASP A 65 -33.50 2.99 -6.76
C ASP A 65 -32.05 3.45 -7.05
N TRP A 66 -31.80 3.81 -8.30
CA TRP A 66 -30.51 4.34 -8.76
C TRP A 66 -30.17 5.73 -8.23
N GLN A 67 -31.13 6.50 -7.72
CA GLN A 67 -30.80 7.77 -7.08
C GLN A 67 -30.24 7.51 -5.69
N GLN A 68 -30.83 6.56 -4.96
CA GLN A 68 -30.34 6.13 -3.66
C GLN A 68 -28.98 5.43 -3.78
N GLU A 69 -28.80 4.53 -4.75
CA GLU A 69 -27.51 3.91 -5.08
C GLU A 69 -26.43 4.97 -5.26
N ARG A 70 -26.65 5.95 -6.16
CA ARG A 70 -25.68 7.01 -6.45
C ARG A 70 -25.38 7.90 -5.25
N LYS A 71 -26.37 8.12 -4.37
CA LYS A 71 -26.16 8.87 -3.12
C LYS A 71 -25.23 8.12 -2.18
N LEU A 72 -25.42 6.82 -2.03
CA LEU A 72 -24.55 5.97 -1.22
C LEU A 72 -23.14 5.89 -1.82
N ARG A 73 -23.04 5.74 -3.14
CA ARG A 73 -21.75 5.74 -3.84
C ARG A 73 -20.98 7.04 -3.63
N LYS A 74 -21.65 8.19 -3.71
CA LYS A 74 -21.01 9.49 -3.42
C LYS A 74 -20.42 9.60 -2.01
N ALA A 75 -20.99 8.91 -1.03
CA ALA A 75 -20.43 8.89 0.33
C ALA A 75 -19.08 8.14 0.36
N ILE A 76 -18.97 7.03 -0.39
CA ILE A 76 -17.72 6.29 -0.58
C ILE A 76 -16.70 7.17 -1.30
N ASP A 77 -17.09 7.79 -2.43
CA ASP A 77 -16.21 8.65 -3.22
C ASP A 77 -15.67 9.86 -2.42
N ALA A 78 -16.50 10.41 -1.53
CA ALA A 78 -16.09 11.51 -0.64
C ALA A 78 -15.01 11.07 0.35
N GLN A 79 -15.12 9.85 0.91
CA GLN A 79 -14.08 9.30 1.78
C GLN A 79 -12.82 8.94 0.99
N ASP A 80 -12.95 8.43 -0.23
CA ASP A 80 -11.81 8.16 -1.09
C ASP A 80 -11.02 9.44 -1.41
N ALA A 81 -11.72 10.51 -1.80
CA ALA A 81 -11.09 11.81 -2.07
C ALA A 81 -10.38 12.41 -0.84
N LYS A 82 -10.91 12.17 0.37
CA LYS A 82 -10.26 12.56 1.62
C LYS A 82 -9.03 11.68 1.89
N TYR A 83 -9.16 10.36 1.71
CA TYR A 83 -8.08 9.39 1.87
C TYR A 83 -6.88 9.72 0.97
N GLN A 84 -7.11 9.97 -0.32
CA GLN A 84 -6.05 10.33 -1.27
C GLN A 84 -5.25 11.58 -0.83
N LYS A 85 -5.93 12.58 -0.25
CA LYS A 85 -5.24 13.77 0.29
C LYS A 85 -4.37 13.44 1.50
N LEU A 86 -4.85 12.56 2.38
CA LEU A 86 -4.09 12.10 3.56
C LEU A 86 -2.88 11.26 3.15
N VAL A 87 -3.02 10.41 2.12
CA VAL A 87 -1.88 9.66 1.55
C VAL A 87 -0.85 10.61 0.95
N ALA A 88 -1.29 11.63 0.20
CA ALA A 88 -0.37 12.64 -0.33
C ALA A 88 0.35 13.41 0.78
N GLN A 89 -0.34 13.72 1.88
CA GLN A 89 0.29 14.32 3.07
C GLN A 89 1.29 13.34 3.71
N ALA A 90 0.95 12.06 3.84
CA ALA A 90 1.82 11.03 4.39
C ALA A 90 3.10 10.87 3.55
N GLN A 91 2.98 10.86 2.21
CA GLN A 91 4.13 10.81 1.31
C GLN A 91 5.08 12.00 1.50
N ASN A 92 4.53 13.22 1.69
CA ASN A 92 5.34 14.41 1.95
C ASN A 92 6.03 14.36 3.33
N GLU A 93 5.33 13.87 4.36
CA GLU A 93 5.89 13.68 5.70
C GLU A 93 7.02 12.66 5.69
N ILE A 94 6.82 11.52 5.02
CA ILE A 94 7.85 10.49 4.85
C ILE A 94 9.07 11.07 4.12
N GLN A 95 8.87 11.86 3.07
CA GLN A 95 10.00 12.48 2.35
C GLN A 95 10.80 13.45 3.24
N GLY A 96 10.14 14.19 4.14
CA GLY A 96 10.80 15.15 5.01
C GLY A 96 11.36 14.56 6.31
N LYS A 97 10.76 13.49 6.83
CA LYS A 97 10.98 12.98 8.21
C LYS A 97 11.15 11.46 8.30
N GLY A 98 11.06 10.74 7.18
CA GLY A 98 11.15 9.27 7.12
C GLY A 98 9.91 8.52 7.65
N SER A 99 8.93 9.21 8.21
CA SER A 99 7.75 8.62 8.85
C SER A 99 6.51 9.51 8.73
N VAL A 100 5.33 8.89 8.90
CA VAL A 100 4.03 9.57 8.93
C VAL A 100 3.78 10.10 10.34
N GLU A 101 3.32 11.35 10.43
CA GLU A 101 2.98 11.97 11.71
C GLU A 101 1.77 11.28 12.37
N ALA A 102 1.76 11.25 13.71
CA ALA A 102 0.68 10.59 14.46
C ALA A 102 -0.72 11.12 14.11
N ALA A 103 -0.85 12.44 13.93
CA ALA A 103 -2.13 13.06 13.58
C ALA A 103 -2.62 12.66 12.18
N ASN A 104 -1.71 12.63 11.20
CA ASN A 104 -2.06 12.22 9.83
C ASN A 104 -2.34 10.71 9.76
N ARG A 105 -1.59 9.90 10.52
CA ARG A 105 -1.85 8.47 10.68
C ARG A 105 -3.23 8.19 11.26
N GLU A 106 -3.58 8.84 12.37
CA GLU A 106 -4.89 8.70 13.00
C GLU A 106 -6.01 9.13 12.04
N ALA A 107 -5.83 10.26 11.35
CA ALA A 107 -6.78 10.73 10.35
C ALA A 107 -6.94 9.76 9.15
N GLY A 108 -5.84 9.16 8.69
CA GLY A 108 -5.83 8.16 7.62
C GLY A 108 -6.60 6.90 8.00
N LEU A 109 -6.34 6.34 9.18
CA LEU A 109 -7.03 5.16 9.71
C LEU A 109 -8.52 5.44 9.97
N ALA A 110 -8.84 6.61 10.54
CA ALA A 110 -10.23 7.02 10.73
C ALA A 110 -10.97 7.18 9.39
N CYS A 111 -10.32 7.77 8.38
CA CYS A 111 -10.87 7.91 7.04
C CYS A 111 -11.15 6.55 6.38
N ALA A 112 -10.27 5.56 6.59
CA ALA A 112 -10.50 4.19 6.12
C ALA A 112 -11.67 3.51 6.83
N SER A 113 -11.83 3.76 8.14
CA SER A 113 -12.99 3.28 8.90
C SER A 113 -14.30 3.90 8.40
N ASP A 114 -14.30 5.21 8.10
CA ASP A 114 -15.45 5.90 7.52
C ASP A 114 -15.79 5.36 6.12
N PHE A 115 -14.76 5.08 5.31
CA PHE A 115 -14.94 4.41 4.01
C PHE A 115 -15.58 3.03 4.17
N LYS A 116 -15.06 2.20 5.08
CA LYS A 116 -15.64 0.87 5.36
C LYS A 116 -17.10 0.98 5.82
N ALA A 117 -17.43 1.93 6.69
CA ALA A 117 -18.81 2.14 7.13
C ALA A 117 -19.75 2.57 5.99
N ALA A 118 -19.27 3.44 5.08
CA ALA A 118 -19.99 3.82 3.88
C ALA A 118 -20.20 2.62 2.94
N SER A 119 -19.15 1.79 2.76
CA SER A 119 -19.20 0.56 1.98
C SER A 119 -20.16 -0.48 2.56
N GLU A 120 -20.23 -0.65 3.87
CA GLU A 120 -21.22 -1.54 4.52
C GLU A 120 -22.65 -1.02 4.35
N THR A 121 -22.86 0.30 4.42
CA THR A 121 -24.16 0.90 4.15
C THR A 121 -24.59 0.67 2.69
N TYR A 122 -23.65 0.79 1.76
CA TYR A 122 -23.86 0.49 0.35
C TYR A 122 -24.12 -1.00 0.10
N ALA A 123 -23.39 -1.89 0.79
CA ALA A 123 -23.60 -3.33 0.72
C ALA A 123 -24.99 -3.73 1.26
N ALA A 124 -25.44 -3.14 2.36
CA ALA A 124 -26.76 -3.38 2.93
C ALA A 124 -27.89 -2.96 1.97
N PHE A 125 -27.70 -1.87 1.21
CA PHE A 125 -28.61 -1.51 0.12
C PHE A 125 -28.69 -2.63 -0.92
N TRP A 126 -27.56 -3.18 -1.35
CA TRP A 126 -27.54 -4.27 -2.32
C TRP A 126 -28.19 -5.56 -1.80
N ASP A 127 -27.93 -5.95 -0.55
CA ASP A 127 -28.57 -7.13 0.05
C ASP A 127 -30.10 -7.01 0.04
N GLN A 128 -30.63 -5.83 0.38
CA GLN A 128 -32.07 -5.57 0.37
C GLN A 128 -32.69 -5.61 -1.03
N ASN A 129 -31.87 -5.48 -2.07
CA ASN A 129 -32.27 -5.42 -3.47
C ASN A 129 -31.79 -6.64 -4.28
N ASN A 130 -31.54 -7.78 -3.61
CA ASN A 130 -31.09 -9.04 -4.22
C ASN A 130 -29.74 -8.96 -4.99
N GLY A 131 -28.92 -7.94 -4.75
CA GLY A 131 -27.60 -7.77 -5.36
C GLY A 131 -26.48 -8.42 -4.57
N ILE A 132 -26.52 -9.74 -4.36
CA ILE A 132 -25.60 -10.45 -3.44
C ILE A 132 -24.12 -10.22 -3.80
N THR A 133 -23.76 -10.35 -5.08
CA THR A 133 -22.36 -10.17 -5.53
C THR A 133 -21.92 -8.72 -5.43
N ARG A 134 -22.81 -7.75 -5.72
CA ARG A 134 -22.56 -6.31 -5.55
C ARG A 134 -22.34 -5.94 -4.08
N ALA A 135 -23.15 -6.53 -3.18
CA ALA A 135 -22.99 -6.36 -1.74
C ALA A 135 -21.65 -6.93 -1.26
N LYS A 136 -21.30 -8.16 -1.69
CA LYS A 136 -20.02 -8.79 -1.35
C LYS A 136 -18.84 -7.94 -1.83
N LEU A 137 -18.88 -7.46 -3.06
CA LEU A 137 -17.86 -6.59 -3.64
C LEU A 137 -17.68 -5.30 -2.82
N ALA A 138 -18.79 -4.66 -2.43
CA ALA A 138 -18.76 -3.47 -1.56
C ALA A 138 -18.09 -3.73 -0.20
N ARG A 139 -18.45 -4.82 0.47
CA ARG A 139 -17.84 -5.20 1.76
C ARG A 139 -16.35 -5.45 1.65
N GLN A 140 -15.94 -6.26 0.66
CA GLN A 140 -14.54 -6.59 0.45
C GLN A 140 -13.71 -5.35 0.11
N ALA A 141 -14.25 -4.38 -0.63
CA ALA A 141 -13.56 -3.11 -0.86
C ALA A 141 -13.36 -2.31 0.45
N GLY A 142 -14.35 -2.34 1.34
CA GLY A 142 -14.25 -1.73 2.67
C GLY A 142 -13.21 -2.38 3.58
N GLU A 143 -13.14 -3.71 3.59
CA GLU A 143 -12.12 -4.46 4.36
C GLU A 143 -10.71 -4.25 3.79
N ALA A 144 -10.57 -4.32 2.47
CA ALA A 144 -9.31 -4.03 1.79
C ALA A 144 -8.81 -2.61 2.12
N ARG A 145 -9.68 -1.59 2.08
CA ARG A 145 -9.31 -0.21 2.44
C ARG A 145 -8.76 -0.09 3.87
N MET A 146 -9.33 -0.82 4.83
CA MET A 146 -8.83 -0.83 6.21
C MET A 146 -7.40 -1.37 6.28
N LYS A 147 -7.13 -2.51 5.65
CA LYS A 147 -5.80 -3.12 5.63
C LYS A 147 -4.79 -2.32 4.82
N ASN A 148 -5.24 -1.72 3.74
CA ASN A 148 -4.47 -0.74 2.98
C ASN A 148 -4.02 0.44 3.86
N ALA A 149 -4.93 1.01 4.65
CA ALA A 149 -4.63 2.13 5.52
C ALA A 149 -3.68 1.75 6.66
N GLU A 150 -3.86 0.55 7.25
CA GLU A 150 -2.93 -0.01 8.23
C GLU A 150 -1.51 -0.09 7.64
N MET A 151 -1.37 -0.57 6.41
CA MET A 151 -0.09 -0.62 5.69
C MET A 151 0.46 0.79 5.35
N THR A 152 -0.38 1.68 4.82
CA THR A 152 0.03 2.97 4.23
C THR A 152 0.46 4.01 5.26
N PHE A 153 -0.25 4.10 6.39
CA PHE A 153 -0.06 5.16 7.37
C PHE A 153 0.86 4.77 8.54
N ASN A 154 1.26 3.50 8.62
CA ASN A 154 2.21 3.01 9.59
C ASN A 154 3.58 2.77 8.94
N GLU A 155 4.57 2.46 9.78
CA GLU A 155 5.85 1.98 9.28
C GLU A 155 5.67 0.63 8.58
N LEU A 156 6.49 0.44 7.53
CA LEU A 156 6.52 -0.77 6.73
C LEU A 156 6.74 -1.99 7.63
N ASP A 157 5.81 -2.93 7.54
CA ASP A 157 5.74 -4.12 8.38
C ASP A 157 5.19 -5.30 7.57
N SER A 158 5.85 -6.46 7.69
CA SER A 158 5.51 -7.65 6.91
C SER A 158 4.09 -8.16 7.18
N ASP A 159 3.63 -8.10 8.43
CA ASP A 159 2.31 -8.62 8.81
C ASP A 159 1.19 -7.74 8.24
N ARG A 160 1.37 -6.41 8.26
CA ARG A 160 0.44 -5.48 7.63
C ARG A 160 0.37 -5.65 6.12
N VAL A 161 1.52 -5.84 5.47
CA VAL A 161 1.59 -6.09 4.03
C VAL A 161 0.90 -7.41 3.67
N ALA A 162 1.15 -8.48 4.44
CA ALA A 162 0.52 -9.77 4.23
C ALA A 162 -1.00 -9.71 4.44
N ALA A 163 -1.45 -9.04 5.51
CA ALA A 163 -2.88 -8.84 5.78
C ALA A 163 -3.58 -8.07 4.65
N TYR A 164 -2.92 -7.05 4.09
CA TYR A 164 -3.49 -6.35 2.94
C TYR A 164 -3.52 -7.21 1.67
N ASN A 165 -2.46 -7.99 1.41
CA ASN A 165 -2.43 -8.91 0.28
C ASN A 165 -3.59 -9.93 0.33
N GLU A 166 -3.89 -10.46 1.51
CA GLU A 166 -5.01 -11.38 1.71
C GLU A 166 -6.36 -10.73 1.36
N GLU A 167 -6.59 -9.48 1.78
CA GLU A 167 -7.84 -8.76 1.43
C GLU A 167 -7.93 -8.42 -0.05
N MET A 168 -6.80 -8.17 -0.72
CA MET A 168 -6.77 -7.96 -2.17
C MET A 168 -7.16 -9.22 -2.96
N ASP A 169 -6.78 -10.41 -2.47
CA ASP A 169 -7.18 -11.68 -3.07
C ASP A 169 -8.69 -11.94 -2.86
N LYS A 170 -9.22 -11.65 -1.66
CA LYS A 170 -10.67 -11.72 -1.39
C LYS A 170 -11.46 -10.74 -2.24
N LEU A 171 -10.96 -9.52 -2.43
CA LEU A 171 -11.56 -8.53 -3.32
C LEU A 171 -11.53 -8.99 -4.78
N ALA A 172 -10.42 -9.60 -5.22
CA ALA A 172 -10.32 -10.18 -6.56
C ALA A 172 -11.33 -11.30 -6.78
N GLN A 173 -11.52 -12.17 -5.78
CA GLN A 173 -12.54 -13.21 -5.82
C GLN A 173 -13.96 -12.62 -5.91
N ALA A 174 -14.30 -11.66 -5.04
CA ALA A 174 -15.61 -11.01 -5.06
C ALA A 174 -15.89 -10.28 -6.39
N ARG A 175 -14.85 -9.68 -6.98
CA ARG A 175 -14.92 -9.07 -8.30
C ARG A 175 -15.23 -10.12 -9.38
N SER A 176 -14.48 -11.23 -9.42
CA SER A 176 -14.70 -12.30 -10.40
C SER A 176 -16.11 -12.87 -10.31
N GLU A 177 -16.63 -13.11 -9.09
CA GLU A 177 -18.01 -13.56 -8.87
C GLU A 177 -19.05 -12.56 -9.40
N TYR A 178 -18.85 -11.25 -9.16
CA TYR A 178 -19.72 -10.22 -9.74
C TYR A 178 -19.64 -10.20 -11.26
N MET A 179 -18.46 -10.36 -11.85
CA MET A 179 -18.29 -10.30 -13.31
C MET A 179 -18.95 -11.49 -14.01
N GLU A 180 -18.99 -12.67 -13.38
CA GLU A 180 -19.78 -13.79 -13.89
C GLU A 180 -21.28 -13.50 -13.88
N GLU A 181 -21.82 -12.87 -12.82
CA GLU A 181 -23.21 -12.43 -12.77
C GLU A 181 -23.49 -11.34 -13.82
N ALA A 182 -22.58 -10.38 -13.98
CA ALA A 182 -22.74 -9.24 -14.87
C ALA A 182 -22.87 -9.64 -16.35
N LYS A 183 -22.31 -10.78 -16.78
CA LYS A 183 -22.46 -11.30 -18.15
C LYS A 183 -23.91 -11.47 -18.57
N THR A 184 -24.80 -11.76 -17.63
CA THR A 184 -26.23 -12.02 -17.89
C THR A 184 -27.15 -11.00 -17.21
N ASP A 185 -26.69 -10.30 -16.19
CA ASP A 185 -27.50 -9.35 -15.42
C ASP A 185 -27.30 -7.88 -15.79
N VAL A 186 -26.20 -7.50 -16.45
CA VAL A 186 -25.92 -6.11 -16.82
C VAL A 186 -26.10 -5.93 -18.33
N SER A 187 -26.63 -4.79 -18.77
CA SER A 187 -26.86 -4.53 -20.20
C SER A 187 -25.59 -4.58 -21.05
N GLU A 188 -25.70 -4.95 -22.33
CA GLU A 188 -24.56 -4.97 -23.27
C GLU A 188 -23.89 -3.59 -23.37
N GLN A 189 -24.69 -2.51 -23.36
CA GLN A 189 -24.19 -1.14 -23.37
C GLN A 189 -23.34 -0.84 -22.13
N ASP A 190 -23.80 -1.23 -20.94
CA ASP A 190 -23.06 -1.00 -19.70
C ASP A 190 -21.80 -1.88 -19.62
N ARG A 191 -21.84 -3.11 -20.15
CA ARG A 191 -20.64 -3.96 -20.27
C ARG A 191 -19.60 -3.35 -21.20
N ALA A 192 -20.02 -2.81 -22.34
CA ALA A 192 -19.13 -2.09 -23.25
C ALA A 192 -18.56 -0.81 -22.59
N ALA A 193 -19.37 -0.08 -21.82
CA ALA A 193 -18.92 1.10 -21.09
C ALA A 193 -17.89 0.74 -19.99
N MET A 194 -18.09 -0.36 -19.26
CA MET A 194 -17.11 -0.89 -18.31
C MET A 194 -15.78 -1.19 -18.99
N LYS A 195 -15.80 -1.88 -20.14
CA LYS A 195 -14.59 -2.17 -20.93
C LYS A 195 -13.85 -0.89 -21.32
N ALA A 196 -14.57 0.09 -21.88
CA ALA A 196 -14.00 1.33 -22.35
C ALA A 196 -13.37 2.18 -21.24
N ASP A 197 -13.99 2.25 -20.05
CA ASP A 197 -13.48 3.04 -18.93
C ASP A 197 -12.34 2.34 -18.18
N LEU A 198 -12.49 1.05 -17.88
CA LEU A 198 -11.60 0.36 -16.94
C LEU A 198 -10.34 -0.18 -17.60
N THR A 199 -10.37 -0.60 -18.86
CA THR A 199 -9.18 -1.10 -19.59
C THR A 199 -7.98 -0.13 -19.51
N PRO A 200 -8.11 1.16 -19.87
CA PRO A 200 -6.96 2.08 -19.79
C PRO A 200 -6.46 2.31 -18.36
N ARG A 201 -7.36 2.27 -17.37
CA ARG A 201 -7.01 2.42 -15.95
C ARG A 201 -6.24 1.20 -15.45
N ILE A 202 -6.67 -0.02 -15.80
CA ILE A 202 -5.98 -1.28 -15.49
C ILE A 202 -4.57 -1.26 -16.10
N ASN A 203 -4.43 -0.88 -17.38
CA ASN A 203 -3.14 -0.77 -18.06
C ASN A 203 -2.20 0.22 -17.36
N THR A 204 -2.73 1.35 -16.92
CA THR A 204 -1.98 2.36 -16.16
C THR A 204 -1.47 1.78 -14.85
N LEU A 205 -2.32 1.09 -14.08
CA LEU A 205 -1.92 0.47 -12.81
C LEU A 205 -0.92 -0.67 -13.01
N MET A 206 -1.02 -1.46 -14.08
CA MET A 206 -0.01 -2.49 -14.41
C MET A 206 1.36 -1.87 -14.69
N THR A 207 1.42 -0.74 -15.40
CA THR A 207 2.69 -0.02 -15.62
C THR A 207 3.26 0.53 -14.32
N GLN A 208 2.41 1.15 -13.49
CA GLN A 208 2.82 1.68 -12.20
C GLN A 208 3.28 0.57 -11.23
N GLY A 209 2.62 -0.59 -11.24
CA GLY A 209 3.04 -1.76 -10.46
C GLY A 209 4.41 -2.28 -10.89
N ASN A 210 4.70 -2.33 -12.19
CA ASN A 210 6.04 -2.70 -12.67
C ASN A 210 7.12 -1.70 -12.22
N THR A 211 6.81 -0.40 -12.21
CA THR A 211 7.71 0.62 -11.64
C THR A 211 7.96 0.37 -10.14
N LEU A 212 6.92 0.05 -9.37
CA LEU A 212 7.08 -0.30 -7.95
C LEU A 212 7.96 -1.54 -7.74
N VAL A 213 7.80 -2.59 -8.56
CA VAL A 213 8.67 -3.78 -8.51
C VAL A 213 10.14 -3.38 -8.64
N GLN A 214 10.48 -2.53 -9.61
CA GLN A 214 11.86 -2.07 -9.80
C GLN A 214 12.37 -1.24 -8.62
N ASN A 215 11.53 -0.35 -8.09
CA ASN A 215 11.87 0.45 -6.92
C ASN A 215 12.15 -0.43 -5.69
N ILE A 216 11.30 -1.43 -5.43
CA ILE A 216 11.46 -2.36 -4.30
C ILE A 216 12.71 -3.22 -4.47
N LEU A 217 12.97 -3.76 -5.67
CA LEU A 217 14.19 -4.51 -5.95
C LEU A 217 15.45 -3.66 -5.72
N SER A 218 15.43 -2.40 -6.15
CA SER A 218 16.54 -1.47 -5.89
C SER A 218 16.75 -1.23 -4.39
N LEU A 219 15.67 -1.08 -3.62
CA LEU A 219 15.77 -0.94 -2.16
C LEU A 219 16.31 -2.21 -1.50
N ILE A 220 15.89 -3.39 -1.94
CA ILE A 220 16.43 -4.68 -1.46
C ILE A 220 17.93 -4.75 -1.72
N ASP A 221 18.39 -4.36 -2.91
CA ASP A 221 19.82 -4.36 -3.25
C ASP A 221 20.59 -3.33 -2.41
N GLN A 222 20.01 -2.16 -2.14
CA GLN A 222 20.60 -1.16 -1.24
C GLN A 222 20.71 -1.68 0.20
N VAL A 223 19.69 -2.38 0.72
CA VAL A 223 19.72 -3.05 2.04
C VAL A 223 20.85 -4.08 2.11
N LYS A 224 20.99 -4.93 1.07
CA LYS A 224 22.04 -5.96 1.00
C LYS A 224 23.44 -5.34 0.92
N ALA A 225 23.65 -4.38 0.04
CA ALA A 225 24.93 -3.69 -0.13
C ALA A 225 25.37 -2.93 1.14
N SER A 226 24.42 -2.37 1.88
CA SER A 226 24.68 -1.73 3.18
C SER A 226 25.23 -2.73 4.20
N THR A 227 24.95 -4.02 4.05
CA THR A 227 25.40 -5.10 4.96
C THR A 227 26.74 -5.70 4.54
N ASP A 228 27.02 -5.79 3.23
CA ASP A 228 28.30 -6.30 2.73
C ASP A 228 29.47 -5.33 3.00
N SER A 229 29.20 -4.03 3.00
CA SER A 229 30.17 -3.00 3.42
C SER A 229 30.50 -3.04 4.91
N LEU A 230 29.59 -3.58 5.74
CA LEU A 230 29.80 -3.85 7.17
C LEU A 230 30.64 -5.11 7.41
N ALA A 231 30.46 -6.16 6.58
CA ALA A 231 31.08 -7.47 6.76
C ALA A 231 32.52 -7.59 6.21
N SER A 232 32.89 -6.75 5.23
CA SER A 232 34.17 -6.84 4.50
C SER A 232 35.40 -6.27 5.23
N GLY A 233 35.26 -5.79 6.47
CA GLY A 233 36.38 -5.60 7.40
C GLY A 233 37.49 -4.64 6.93
N ASP A 234 37.15 -3.64 6.12
CA ASP A 234 38.13 -2.67 5.64
C ASP A 234 38.55 -1.74 6.79
N ILE A 235 39.78 -1.86 7.30
CA ILE A 235 40.24 -1.15 8.51
C ILE A 235 40.32 0.38 8.30
N GLY A 236 40.22 0.85 7.05
CA GLY A 236 39.97 2.26 6.71
C GLY A 236 38.50 2.71 6.83
N ALA A 237 37.55 1.76 6.85
CA ALA A 237 36.10 1.94 6.98
C ALA A 237 35.55 1.45 8.35
N ILE A 238 36.37 0.79 9.18
CA ILE A 238 35.97 0.19 10.46
C ILE A 238 35.58 1.21 11.55
N THR A 239 35.77 2.52 11.33
CA THR A 239 35.21 3.56 12.21
C THR A 239 33.78 3.96 11.86
N SER A 240 33.24 3.60 10.69
CA SER A 240 31.92 4.08 10.22
C SER A 240 30.78 3.08 10.39
N CYS A 241 31.01 1.95 11.06
CA CYS A 241 30.12 0.79 10.93
C CYS A 241 29.97 -0.08 12.21
N ALA A 242 30.75 0.15 13.27
CA ALA A 242 30.89 -0.81 14.38
C ALA A 242 29.92 -0.64 15.58
N SER A 243 28.74 -0.04 15.43
CA SER A 243 27.79 0.09 16.58
C SER A 243 26.32 -0.17 16.26
N THR A 244 26.03 -1.08 15.33
CA THR A 244 24.75 -1.80 15.25
C THR A 244 24.47 -2.71 16.46
N ALA A 245 25.17 -2.52 17.59
CA ALA A 245 25.18 -3.44 18.72
C ALA A 245 24.58 -2.85 20.02
N VAL A 246 23.93 -1.68 19.99
CA VAL A 246 23.40 -1.11 21.25
C VAL A 246 21.89 -0.87 21.28
N SER A 247 21.16 -0.78 20.15
CA SER A 247 19.69 -0.85 20.16
C SER A 247 19.08 -0.71 18.75
N GLY A 248 18.41 -1.77 18.27
CA GLY A 248 17.54 -1.76 17.07
C GLY A 248 18.20 -2.35 15.82
N ASP A 249 17.60 -3.40 15.26
CA ASP A 249 18.07 -4.11 14.07
C ASP A 249 18.41 -3.13 12.93
N GLY A 250 19.63 -3.21 12.38
CA GLY A 250 20.10 -2.32 11.32
C GLY A 250 19.33 -2.44 9.99
N PRO A 251 19.85 -1.92 8.87
CA PRO A 251 19.18 -1.94 7.55
C PRO A 251 18.59 -3.30 7.13
N MET A 252 19.16 -4.42 7.59
CA MET A 252 18.65 -5.77 7.37
C MET A 252 17.23 -6.03 7.89
N ALA A 253 16.76 -5.27 8.87
CA ALA A 253 15.39 -5.35 9.38
C ALA A 253 14.35 -5.07 8.27
N LEU A 254 14.72 -4.27 7.26
CA LEU A 254 13.84 -3.93 6.14
C LEU A 254 13.73 -5.03 5.10
N LEU A 255 14.61 -6.03 5.11
CA LEU A 255 14.66 -7.04 4.04
C LEU A 255 13.37 -7.87 3.98
N SER A 256 12.86 -8.35 5.13
CA SER A 256 11.62 -9.12 5.17
C SER A 256 10.42 -8.27 4.76
N PRO A 257 10.19 -7.08 5.33
CA PRO A 257 9.07 -6.22 4.91
C PRO A 257 9.14 -5.79 3.44
N LEU A 258 10.32 -5.49 2.90
CA LEU A 258 10.49 -5.19 1.48
C LEU A 258 10.22 -6.41 0.58
N THR A 259 10.57 -7.61 1.03
CA THR A 259 10.24 -8.85 0.31
C THR A 259 8.74 -9.11 0.30
N SER A 260 8.07 -8.94 1.45
CA SER A 260 6.61 -9.00 1.53
C SER A 260 5.94 -7.96 0.62
N LEU A 261 6.48 -6.74 0.57
CA LEU A 261 5.97 -5.68 -0.31
C LEU A 261 6.15 -6.02 -1.79
N LEU A 262 7.28 -6.63 -2.15
CA LEU A 262 7.53 -7.13 -3.52
C LEU A 262 6.49 -8.19 -3.90
N ASP A 263 6.18 -9.11 -2.99
CA ASP A 263 5.21 -10.17 -3.23
C ASP A 263 3.78 -9.62 -3.36
N LEU A 264 3.41 -8.64 -2.52
CA LEU A 264 2.16 -7.89 -2.67
C LEU A 264 2.06 -7.24 -4.05
N VAL A 265 3.09 -6.50 -4.49
CA VAL A 265 3.03 -5.80 -5.79
C VAL A 265 2.99 -6.78 -6.96
N LYS A 266 3.67 -7.92 -6.88
CA LYS A 266 3.54 -9.00 -7.89
C LYS A 266 2.13 -9.60 -7.91
N SER A 267 1.57 -9.88 -6.73
CA SER A 267 0.20 -10.36 -6.60
C SER A 267 -0.79 -9.35 -7.19
N PHE A 268 -0.60 -8.06 -6.88
CA PHE A 268 -1.37 -6.96 -7.45
C PHE A 268 -1.34 -6.94 -8.98
N ILE A 269 -0.16 -7.07 -9.60
CA ILE A 269 -0.03 -7.16 -11.06
C ILE A 269 -0.78 -8.38 -11.60
N SER A 270 -0.64 -9.55 -10.96
CA SER A 270 -1.37 -10.76 -11.35
C SER A 270 -2.88 -10.56 -11.25
N ASN A 271 -3.36 -9.95 -10.16
CA ASN A 271 -4.77 -9.65 -9.95
C ASN A 271 -5.31 -8.65 -10.98
N LEU A 272 -4.50 -7.68 -11.42
CA LEU A 272 -4.86 -6.76 -12.52
C LEU A 272 -4.90 -7.46 -13.88
N GLN A 273 -4.01 -8.44 -14.13
CA GLN A 273 -4.05 -9.26 -15.35
C GLN A 273 -5.33 -10.10 -15.39
N SER A 274 -5.66 -10.76 -14.28
CA SER A 274 -6.94 -11.48 -14.14
C SER A 274 -8.13 -10.54 -14.31
N PHE A 275 -8.09 -9.35 -13.72
CA PHE A 275 -9.14 -8.35 -13.91
C PHE A 275 -9.27 -7.94 -15.40
N SER A 276 -8.17 -7.71 -16.10
CA SER A 276 -8.20 -7.43 -17.54
C SER A 276 -8.86 -8.57 -18.33
N SER A 277 -8.52 -9.82 -18.01
CA SER A 277 -9.11 -11.00 -18.64
C SER A 277 -10.61 -11.13 -18.36
N ASP A 278 -11.01 -10.93 -17.10
CA ASP A 278 -12.43 -10.95 -16.72
C ASP A 278 -13.19 -9.86 -17.48
N LEU A 279 -12.59 -8.67 -17.59
CA LEU A 279 -13.20 -7.50 -18.25
C LEU A 279 -13.39 -7.77 -19.73
N GLU A 280 -12.39 -8.36 -20.40
CA GLU A 280 -12.48 -8.77 -21.81
C GLU A 280 -13.61 -9.78 -22.06
N SER A 281 -13.91 -10.62 -21.06
CA SER A 281 -14.93 -11.68 -21.13
C SER A 281 -16.38 -11.22 -20.94
N LEU A 282 -16.61 -9.99 -20.48
CA LEU A 282 -17.95 -9.37 -20.35
C LEU A 282 -18.63 -9.15 -21.70
#